data_AF-A0A936B765-F1
#
_entry.id   AF-A0A936B765-F1
#
_cell.length_a   1.000
_cell.length_b   1.000
_cell.length_c   1.000
_cell.angle_alpha   90.00
_cell.angle_beta   90.00
_cell.angle_gamma   90.00
#
_symmetry.space_group_name_H-M   'P 1'
#
loop_
_entity.id
_entity.type
_entity.pdbx_description
1 polymer ?
#
loop_
_entity_poly.entity_id
_entity_poly.type
_entity_poly.pdbx_seq_one_letter_code
_entity_poly.pdbx_strand_id
1 'polypeptide(L)'
;MKSLILILTILYSVVAIYTAYMAIIHLFVYFANQRLGHTESFRLPLIYLTCALLFGTVSFIGYKLFSGSSSHFLLKTWFYLPATAVGLYVLWAILLVFSSGGKWN
;
A
#
# COMPACT_ATOMS: atom_id res chain seq x y z
N MET A 1 -11.45 5.02 -18.88
CA MET A 1 -10.55 5.52 -17.81
C MET A 1 -11.19 5.59 -16.44
N LYS A 2 -12.43 6.11 -16.28
CA LYS A 2 -13.11 6.18 -14.97
C LYS A 2 -13.23 4.83 -14.25
N SER A 3 -13.54 3.74 -14.98
CA SER A 3 -13.62 2.40 -14.40
C SER A 3 -12.29 1.91 -13.82
N LEU A 4 -11.16 2.23 -14.47
CA LEU A 4 -9.82 1.87 -13.98
C LEU A 4 -9.47 2.65 -12.70
N ILE A 5 -9.80 3.95 -12.64
CA ILE A 5 -9.63 4.77 -11.43
C ILE A 5 -10.45 4.18 -10.28
N LEU A 6 -11.69 3.78 -10.55
CA LEU A 6 -12.56 3.16 -9.54
C LEU A 6 -11.96 1.86 -9.01
N ILE A 7 -11.52 0.95 -9.89
CA ILE A 7 -10.93 -0.34 -9.51
C ILE A 7 -9.67 -0.12 -8.67
N LEU A 8 -8.75 0.74 -9.11
CA LEU A 8 -7.53 1.05 -8.36
C LEU A 8 -7.85 1.69 -7.00
N THR A 9 -8.84 2.59 -6.95
CA THR A 9 -9.28 3.20 -5.68
C THR A 9 -9.79 2.15 -4.70
N ILE A 10 -10.61 1.21 -5.17
CA ILE A 10 -11.11 0.10 -4.33
C ILE A 10 -9.94 -0.76 -3.83
N LEU A 11 -9.00 -1.13 -4.71
CA LEU A 11 -7.82 -1.90 -4.33
C LEU A 11 -6.99 -1.18 -3.26
N TYR A 12 -6.72 0.11 -3.44
CA TYR A 12 -5.99 0.91 -2.46
C TYR A 12 -6.75 1.04 -1.14
N SER A 13 -8.08 1.17 -1.16
CA SER A 13 -8.91 1.14 0.05
C SER A 13 -8.79 -0.18 0.80
N VAL A 14 -8.84 -1.32 0.10
CA VAL A 14 -8.71 -2.65 0.72
C VAL A 14 -7.33 -2.78 1.37
N VAL A 15 -6.27 -2.37 0.69
CA VAL A 15 -4.90 -2.38 1.25
C VAL A 15 -4.78 -1.44 2.46
N ALA A 16 -5.37 -0.24 2.39
CA ALA A 16 -5.39 0.70 3.51
C ALA A 16 -6.11 0.12 4.74
N ILE A 17 -7.27 -0.52 4.55
CA ILE A 17 -8.03 -1.17 5.62
C ILE A 17 -7.23 -2.32 6.24
N TYR A 18 -6.64 -3.18 5.41
CA TYR A 18 -5.82 -4.30 5.88
C TYR A 18 -4.60 -3.83 6.69
N THR A 19 -3.88 -2.83 6.18
CA THR A 19 -2.70 -2.28 6.87
C THR A 19 -3.08 -1.53 8.14
N ALA A 20 -4.22 -0.83 8.17
CA ALA A 20 -4.75 -0.21 9.37
C ALA A 20 -5.11 -1.26 10.43
N TYR A 21 -5.77 -2.35 10.03
CA TYR A 21 -6.05 -3.49 10.91
C TYR A 21 -4.75 -4.07 11.50
N MET A 22 -3.75 -4.35 10.66
CA MET A 22 -2.45 -4.85 11.13
C MET A 22 -1.76 -3.85 12.07
N ALA A 23 -1.81 -2.55 11.79
CA ALA A 23 -1.27 -1.52 12.66
C ALA A 23 -1.91 -1.55 14.05
N ILE A 24 -3.24 -1.65 14.12
CA ILE A 24 -3.98 -1.69 15.38
C ILE A 24 -3.60 -2.92 16.20
N ILE A 25 -3.54 -4.11 15.58
CA ILE A 25 -3.17 -5.34 16.27
C ILE A 25 -1.74 -5.24 16.83
N HIS A 26 -0.78 -4.78 16.02
CA HIS A 26 0.61 -4.67 16.47
C HIS A 26 0.80 -3.58 17.52
N LEU A 27 0.02 -2.48 17.47
CA LEU A 27 -0.01 -1.47 18.51
C LEU A 27 -0.55 -2.04 19.81
N PHE A 28 -1.65 -2.80 19.74
CA PHE A 28 -2.22 -3.47 20.92
C PHE A 28 -1.21 -4.41 21.57
N VAL A 29 -0.57 -5.28 20.77
CA VAL A 29 0.47 -6.21 21.25
C VAL A 29 1.64 -5.46 21.87
N TYR A 30 2.14 -4.42 21.21
CA TYR A 30 3.23 -3.58 21.73
C TYR A 30 2.90 -3.00 23.12
N PHE A 31 1.72 -2.39 23.28
CA PHE A 31 1.32 -1.80 24.56
C PHE A 31 1.04 -2.87 25.63
N ALA A 32 0.48 -4.03 25.25
CA ALA A 32 0.27 -5.14 26.16
C ALA A 32 1.62 -5.68 26.69
N ASN A 33 2.60 -5.86 25.81
CA ASN A 33 3.93 -6.36 26.17
C ASN A 33 4.72 -5.37 27.02
N GLN A 34 4.61 -4.06 26.76
CA GLN A 34 5.20 -3.05 27.64
C GLN A 34 4.64 -3.11 29.07
N ARG A 35 3.34 -3.37 29.23
CA ARG A 35 2.72 -3.50 30.56
C ARG A 35 3.17 -4.77 31.29
N LEU A 36 3.56 -5.81 30.56
CA LEU A 36 4.12 -7.06 31.11
C LEU A 36 5.63 -6.97 31.39
N GLY A 37 6.26 -5.81 31.13
CA GLY A 37 7.70 -5.61 31.33
C GLY A 37 8.57 -6.14 30.20
N HIS A 38 7.98 -6.54 29.07
CA HIS A 38 8.72 -6.96 27.89
C HIS A 38 9.09 -5.77 27.00
N THR A 39 10.33 -5.75 26.51
CA THR A 39 10.78 -4.75 25.54
C THR A 39 10.51 -5.23 24.12
N GLU A 40 9.46 -4.70 23.50
CA GLU A 40 9.21 -4.89 22.06
C GLU A 40 9.58 -3.65 21.25
N SER A 41 9.91 -3.87 19.97
CA SER A 41 10.20 -2.78 19.04
C SER A 41 8.92 -2.19 18.45
N PHE A 42 8.82 -0.85 18.45
CA PHE A 42 7.71 -0.13 17.80
C PHE A 42 7.78 -0.12 16.26
N ARG A 43 8.81 -0.74 15.67
CA ARG A 43 9.07 -0.67 14.23
C ARG A 43 7.93 -1.26 13.39
N LEU A 44 7.44 -2.45 13.75
CA LEU A 44 6.37 -3.12 13.01
C LEU A 44 5.05 -2.33 13.01
N PRO A 45 4.49 -1.90 14.16
CA PRO A 45 3.27 -1.10 14.16
C PRO A 45 3.45 0.22 13.39
N LEU A 46 4.62 0.86 13.49
CA LEU A 46 4.91 2.09 12.75
C LEU A 46 4.89 1.89 11.24
N ILE A 47 5.49 0.80 10.73
CA ILE A 47 5.47 0.48 9.30
C ILE A 47 4.03 0.32 8.81
N TYR A 48 3.24 -0.51 9.48
CA TYR A 48 1.84 -0.73 9.09
C TYR A 48 1.00 0.54 9.16
N LEU A 49 1.20 1.37 10.18
CA LEU A 49 0.51 2.64 10.33
C LEU A 49 0.88 3.63 9.22
N THR A 50 2.17 3.68 8.87
CA THR A 50 2.65 4.50 7.75
C THR A 50 2.06 4.02 6.42
N CYS A 51 2.02 2.70 6.18
CA CYS A 51 1.39 2.12 5.00
C CYS A 51 -0.11 2.43 4.95
N ALA A 52 -0.83 2.33 6.07
CA ALA A 52 -2.25 2.64 6.14
C ALA A 52 -2.54 4.10 5.76
N LEU A 53 -1.73 5.03 6.27
CA LEU A 53 -1.83 6.45 5.91
C LEU A 53 -1.50 6.69 4.43
N LEU A 54 -0.42 6.08 3.92
CA LEU A 54 -0.04 6.20 2.51
C LEU A 54 -1.15 5.70 1.58
N PHE A 55 -1.63 4.47 1.76
CA PHE A 55 -2.70 3.94 0.91
C PHE A 55 -4.05 4.63 1.14
N GLY A 56 -4.33 5.10 2.35
CA GLY A 56 -5.51 5.91 2.65
C GLY A 56 -5.52 7.23 1.88
N THR A 57 -4.40 7.95 1.86
CA THR A 57 -4.28 9.20 1.09
C THR A 57 -4.39 8.96 -0.42
N VAL A 58 -3.76 7.89 -0.93
CA VAL A 58 -3.86 7.51 -2.34
C VAL A 58 -5.30 7.16 -2.72
N SER A 59 -6.01 6.40 -1.88
CA SER A 59 -7.43 6.08 -2.11
C SER A 59 -8.32 7.33 -2.11
N PHE A 60 -8.11 8.24 -1.16
CA PHE A 60 -8.84 9.51 -1.12
C PHE A 60 -8.62 10.35 -2.40
N ILE A 61 -7.38 10.40 -2.89
CA ILE A 61 -7.06 11.06 -4.17
C ILE A 61 -7.77 10.35 -5.33
N GLY A 62 -7.80 9.03 -5.35
CA GLY A 62 -8.55 8.24 -6.33
C GLY A 62 -10.04 8.59 -6.37
N TYR A 63 -10.67 8.73 -5.21
CA TYR A 63 -12.06 9.19 -5.10
C TYR A 63 -12.26 10.62 -5.64
N LYS A 64 -11.34 11.55 -5.34
CA LYS A 64 -11.37 12.92 -5.87
C LYS A 64 -11.18 12.98 -7.38
N LEU A 65 -10.32 12.12 -7.94
CA LEU A 65 -10.12 11.98 -9.38
C LEU A 65 -11.36 11.38 -10.06
N PHE A 66 -12.00 10.39 -9.44
CA PHE A 66 -13.22 9.75 -9.96
C PHE A 66 -14.42 10.69 -9.99
N SER A 67 -14.60 11.49 -8.93
CA SER A 67 -15.69 12.48 -8.80
C SER A 67 -15.56 13.70 -9.71
N GLY A 68 -14.49 13.79 -10.52
CA GLY A 68 -14.28 14.89 -11.47
C GLY A 68 -13.86 16.21 -10.81
N SER A 69 -13.55 16.19 -9.51
CA SER A 69 -13.30 17.39 -8.70
C SER A 69 -11.90 17.97 -8.87
N SER A 70 -10.95 17.28 -9.51
CA SER A 70 -9.61 17.83 -9.75
C SER A 70 -8.90 17.18 -10.94
N SER A 71 -8.24 18.00 -11.77
CA SER A 71 -7.46 17.57 -12.93
C SER A 71 -5.95 17.73 -12.74
N HIS A 72 -5.48 18.01 -11.52
CA HIS A 72 -4.07 18.29 -11.25
C HIS A 72 -3.18 17.08 -11.56
N PHE A 73 -2.18 17.31 -12.42
CA PHE A 73 -1.20 16.31 -12.85
C PHE A 73 -0.53 15.60 -11.68
N LEU A 74 -0.12 16.35 -10.64
CA LEU A 74 0.54 15.79 -9.45
C LEU A 74 -0.32 14.75 -8.73
N LEU A 75 -1.64 14.97 -8.62
CA LEU A 75 -2.56 14.03 -7.96
C LEU A 75 -2.70 12.74 -8.78
N LYS A 76 -2.73 12.85 -10.11
CA LYS A 76 -2.75 11.68 -11.00
C LYS A 76 -1.44 10.89 -10.88
N THR A 77 -0.30 11.57 -10.90
CA THR A 77 1.01 10.92 -10.75
C THR A 77 1.11 10.19 -9.43
N TRP A 78 0.72 10.83 -8.32
CA TRP A 78 0.71 10.19 -7.01
C TRP A 78 -0.24 8.99 -6.92
N PHE A 79 -1.42 9.09 -7.55
CA PHE A 79 -2.38 8.01 -7.60
C PHE A 79 -1.89 6.77 -8.37
N TYR A 80 -1.24 6.97 -9.52
CA TYR A 80 -0.77 5.86 -10.35
C TYR A 80 0.56 5.28 -9.90
N LEU A 81 1.35 6.02 -9.12
CA LEU A 81 2.69 5.61 -8.68
C LEU A 81 2.72 4.21 -8.05
N PRO A 82 1.86 3.85 -7.09
CA PRO A 82 1.87 2.51 -6.49
C PRO A 82 1.58 1.41 -7.52
N ALA A 83 0.60 1.61 -8.41
CA ALA A 83 0.29 0.63 -9.45
C ALA A 83 1.43 0.48 -10.46
N THR A 84 2.08 1.60 -10.85
CA THR A 84 3.24 1.53 -11.76
C THR A 84 4.43 0.84 -11.12
N ALA A 85 4.70 1.05 -9.83
CA ALA A 85 5.78 0.37 -9.12
C ALA A 85 5.55 -1.15 -9.07
N VAL A 86 4.31 -1.58 -8.77
CA VAL A 86 3.94 -3.01 -8.81
C VAL A 86 4.08 -3.57 -10.22
N GLY A 87 3.61 -2.86 -11.25
CA GLY A 87 3.74 -3.28 -12.64
C GLY A 87 5.19 -3.45 -13.08
N LEU A 88 6.07 -2.50 -12.74
CA LEU A 88 7.51 -2.57 -13.02
C LEU A 88 8.17 -3.75 -12.30
N TYR A 89 7.80 -4.00 -11.04
CA TYR A 89 8.31 -5.14 -10.28
C TYR A 89 7.89 -6.47 -10.91
N VAL A 90 6.62 -6.60 -11.31
CA VAL A 90 6.11 -7.82 -11.98
C VAL A 90 6.84 -8.03 -13.31
N LEU A 91 7.02 -6.99 -14.12
CA LEU A 91 7.76 -7.08 -15.38
C LEU A 91 9.22 -7.51 -15.15
N TRP A 92 9.88 -6.93 -14.15
CA TRP A 92 11.23 -7.31 -13.77
C TRP A 92 11.31 -8.78 -13.30
N ALA A 93 10.36 -9.22 -12.47
CA ALA A 93 10.29 -10.61 -12.01
C ALA A 93 10.08 -11.59 -13.19
N ILE A 94 9.22 -11.24 -14.14
CA ILE A 94 9.01 -12.02 -15.36
C ILE A 94 10.30 -12.13 -16.18
N LEU A 95 11.02 -11.02 -16.38
CA LEU A 95 12.30 -11.03 -17.10
C LEU A 95 13.33 -11.93 -16.41
N LEU A 96 13.40 -11.89 -15.07
CA LEU A 96 14.28 -12.78 -14.32
C LEU A 96 13.94 -14.26 -14.55
N VAL A 97 12.65 -14.63 -14.47
CA VAL A 97 12.18 -16.00 -14.70
C VAL A 97 12.59 -16.50 -16.09
N PHE A 98 12.42 -15.67 -17.13
CA PHE A 98 12.80 -16.05 -18.49
C PHE A 98 14.32 -16.09 -18.68
N SER A 99 15.06 -15.14 -18.11
CA SER A 99 16.52 -15.06 -18.23
C SER A 99 17.26 -16.17 -17.46
N SER A 100 16.68 -16.67 -16.37
CA SER A 100 17.27 -17.77 -15.58
C SER A 100 17.03 -19.14 -16.18
N GLY A 101 16.27 -19.25 -17.28
CA GLY A 101 16.03 -20.51 -17.99
C GLY A 101 15.44 -21.61 -17.11
N GLY A 102 14.68 -21.24 -16.06
CA GLY A 102 14.14 -22.19 -15.09
C GLY A 102 15.13 -22.72 -14.05
N LYS A 103 16.39 -22.23 -14.03
CA LYS A 103 17.35 -22.54 -12.97
C LYS A 103 17.20 -21.55 -11.81
N TRP A 104 16.18 -21.78 -11.00
CA TRP A 104 16.07 -21.19 -9.68
C TRP A 104 16.89 -22.07 -8.74
N ASN A 105 18.09 -21.62 -8.38
CA ASN A 105 18.84 -22.17 -7.25
C ASN A 105 18.26 -21.59 -5.96
#